data_AF-A0AAE3GIR7-F1
#
_entry.id   AF-A0AAE3GIR7-F1
#
_cell.length_a   1.000
_cell.length_b   1.000
_cell.length_c   1.000
_cell.angle_alpha   90.00
_cell.angle_beta   90.00
_cell.angle_gamma   90.00
#
_symmetry.space_group_name_H-M   'P 1'
#
loop_
_entity.id
_entity.type
_entity.pdbx_description
1 polymer ?
#
loop_
_entity_poly.entity_id
_entity_poly.type
_entity_poly.pdbx_seq_one_letter_code
_entity_poly.pdbx_strand_id
1 'polypeptide(L)'
;MPVSPKKFAIAAAGAAVLATVVAAQPAAAAGTAQMAFYSGAYGTGTETIIDLDLSGQCHDLDTPAHSAINLSDATVEVYLDTDCRPGVPGTPRDDLYFVLQAHYSGVFAYPALSYRVRV
;
A
#
# COMPACT_ATOMS: atom_id res chain seq x y z
N MET A 1 -55.19 -35.89 -37.57
CA MET A 1 -55.09 -35.30 -38.92
C MET A 1 -54.46 -33.92 -38.79
N PRO A 2 -53.43 -33.60 -39.60
CA PRO A 2 -52.60 -32.40 -39.46
C PRO A 2 -53.24 -31.21 -40.16
N VAL A 3 -53.10 -30.00 -39.63
CA VAL A 3 -53.20 -28.80 -40.46
C VAL A 3 -52.14 -27.81 -40.02
N SER A 4 -51.16 -27.63 -40.90
CA SER A 4 -50.14 -26.60 -40.82
C SER A 4 -50.56 -25.48 -41.78
N PRO A 5 -50.59 -24.21 -41.34
CA PRO A 5 -50.52 -23.09 -42.26
C PRO A 5 -49.28 -22.21 -42.02
N LYS A 6 -48.45 -22.24 -43.06
CA LYS A 6 -47.59 -21.21 -43.68
C LYS A 6 -47.14 -19.97 -42.88
N LYS A 7 -45.82 -19.81 -42.94
CA LYS A 7 -44.95 -18.71 -42.52
C LYS A 7 -45.43 -17.34 -43.03
N PHE A 8 -45.42 -16.35 -42.14
CA PHE A 8 -45.23 -14.94 -42.49
C PHE A 8 -43.91 -14.47 -41.91
N ALA A 9 -42.98 -14.14 -42.80
CA ALA A 9 -41.77 -13.41 -42.45
C ALA A 9 -42.06 -11.92 -42.54
N ILE A 10 -41.78 -11.17 -41.47
CA ILE A 10 -41.47 -9.74 -41.56
C ILE A 10 -40.16 -9.56 -40.81
N ALA A 11 -39.12 -9.25 -41.59
CA ALA A 11 -37.84 -8.79 -41.08
C ALA A 11 -38.02 -7.41 -40.44
N ALA A 12 -37.63 -7.27 -39.18
CA ALA A 12 -37.29 -5.99 -38.60
C ALA A 12 -35.81 -6.05 -38.24
N ALA A 13 -34.99 -5.46 -39.11
CA ALA A 13 -33.60 -5.16 -38.82
C ALA A 13 -33.56 -4.14 -37.68
N GLY A 14 -33.30 -4.61 -36.46
CA GLY A 14 -32.97 -3.79 -35.30
C GLY A 14 -31.47 -3.82 -35.10
N ALA A 15 -30.79 -2.76 -35.50
CA ALA A 15 -29.36 -2.58 -35.30
C ALA A 15 -29.03 -2.29 -33.83
N ALA A 16 -27.96 -2.94 -33.36
CA ALA A 16 -26.99 -2.52 -32.35
C ALA A 16 -27.47 -2.15 -30.93
N VAL A 17 -27.18 -3.03 -29.97
CA VAL A 17 -26.55 -2.61 -28.71
C VAL A 17 -25.34 -3.51 -28.49
N LEU A 18 -24.14 -2.92 -28.53
CA LEU A 18 -22.89 -3.55 -28.14
C LEU A 18 -23.02 -4.03 -26.69
N ALA A 19 -23.11 -5.34 -26.49
CA ALA A 19 -22.90 -5.95 -25.18
C ALA A 19 -21.41 -5.81 -24.86
N THR A 20 -21.00 -4.65 -24.34
CA THR A 20 -19.70 -4.53 -23.69
C THR A 20 -19.75 -5.40 -22.45
N VAL A 21 -19.10 -6.56 -22.55
CA VAL A 21 -18.75 -7.37 -21.39
C VAL A 21 -17.83 -6.50 -20.54
N VAL A 22 -18.39 -5.78 -19.57
CA VAL A 22 -17.63 -5.25 -18.46
C VAL A 22 -17.14 -6.49 -17.72
N ALA A 23 -15.90 -6.87 -18.00
CA ALA A 23 -15.17 -7.78 -17.15
C ALA A 23 -15.19 -7.14 -15.76
N ALA A 24 -15.99 -7.72 -14.85
CA ALA A 24 -15.93 -7.37 -13.44
C ALA A 24 -14.50 -7.67 -13.01
N GLN A 25 -13.68 -6.61 -12.90
CA GLN A 25 -12.35 -6.75 -12.36
C GLN A 25 -12.52 -7.33 -10.96
N PRO A 26 -11.72 -8.35 -10.57
CA PRO A 26 -11.76 -8.82 -9.20
C PRO A 26 -11.47 -7.60 -8.33
N ALA A 27 -12.41 -7.26 -7.46
CA ALA A 27 -12.13 -6.35 -6.36
C ALA A 27 -11.05 -7.04 -5.55
N ALA A 28 -9.79 -6.69 -5.81
CA ALA A 28 -8.70 -7.06 -4.95
C ALA A 28 -9.09 -6.49 -3.59
N ALA A 29 -9.46 -7.37 -2.67
CA ALA A 29 -9.49 -7.03 -1.26
C ALA A 29 -8.06 -6.62 -0.95
N ALA A 30 -7.79 -5.32 -1.00
CA ALA A 30 -6.56 -4.77 -0.50
C ALA A 30 -6.51 -5.24 0.95
N GLY A 31 -5.61 -6.19 1.25
CA GLY A 31 -5.35 -6.59 2.62
C GLY A 31 -5.08 -5.33 3.42
N THR A 32 -5.61 -5.25 4.63
CA THR A 32 -5.30 -4.15 5.54
C THR A 32 -3.78 -4.05 5.64
N ALA A 33 -3.21 -2.89 5.31
CA ALA A 33 -1.78 -2.66 5.43
C ALA A 33 -1.38 -2.94 6.88
N GLN A 34 -0.53 -3.96 7.08
CA GLN A 34 -0.09 -4.33 8.43
C GLN A 34 0.97 -3.36 8.95
N MET A 35 1.57 -2.57 8.07
CA MET A 35 2.53 -1.54 8.41
C MET A 35 2.52 -0.46 7.33
N ALA A 36 2.54 0.80 7.74
CA ALA A 36 2.58 1.94 6.83
C ALA A 36 3.35 3.13 7.42
N PHE A 37 4.06 3.83 6.55
CA PHE A 37 4.61 5.16 6.79
C PHE A 37 3.72 6.23 6.17
N TYR A 38 3.71 7.42 6.76
CA TYR A 38 2.96 8.57 6.26
C TYR A 38 3.84 9.81 6.17
N SER A 39 3.73 10.55 5.06
CA SER A 39 4.51 11.78 4.87
C SER A 39 4.04 12.95 5.74
N GLY A 40 2.88 12.85 6.38
CA GLY A 40 2.40 13.77 7.40
C GLY A 40 2.44 13.17 8.80
N ALA A 41 2.18 13.99 9.81
CA ALA A 41 2.00 13.54 11.18
C ALA A 41 0.62 12.86 11.36
N TYR A 42 0.50 12.02 12.38
CA TYR A 42 -0.77 11.39 12.79
C TYR A 42 -1.52 10.64 11.67
N GLY A 43 -0.79 9.98 10.77
CA GLY A 43 -1.39 9.22 9.67
C GLY A 43 -1.94 10.06 8.52
N THR A 44 -1.49 11.31 8.38
CA THR A 44 -1.91 12.20 7.28
C THR A 44 -0.90 12.21 6.14
N GLY A 45 -1.30 12.69 4.96
CA GLY A 45 -0.42 12.78 3.79
C GLY A 45 -0.39 11.50 2.96
N THR A 46 0.71 11.29 2.24
CA THR A 46 0.91 10.12 1.38
C THR A 46 1.23 8.90 2.25
N GLU A 47 0.50 7.82 2.04
CA GLU A 47 0.74 6.52 2.67
C GLU A 47 1.75 5.71 1.84
N THR A 48 2.71 5.09 2.52
CA THR A 48 3.65 4.13 1.95
C THR A 48 3.52 2.82 2.72
N ILE A 49 2.87 1.84 2.08
CA ILE A 49 2.70 0.49 2.61
C ILE A 49 4.02 -0.25 2.48
N ILE A 50 4.35 -1.04 3.50
CA ILE A 50 5.64 -1.71 3.60
C ILE A 50 5.48 -3.22 3.46
N ASP A 51 6.39 -3.83 2.71
CA ASP A 51 6.51 -5.28 2.66
C ASP A 51 7.31 -5.79 3.87
N LEU A 52 6.65 -6.58 4.72
CA LEU A 52 7.23 -7.14 5.94
C LEU A 52 8.03 -8.42 5.68
N ASP A 53 7.92 -9.03 4.50
CA ASP A 53 8.66 -10.24 4.15
C ASP A 53 10.14 -9.93 3.84
N LEU A 54 10.48 -8.65 3.62
CA LEU A 54 11.83 -8.17 3.35
C LEU A 54 12.66 -7.96 4.64
N SER A 55 12.62 -8.96 5.53
CA SER A 55 13.32 -8.90 6.81
C SER A 55 14.85 -8.75 6.66
N GLY A 56 15.43 -7.95 7.54
CA GLY A 56 16.87 -7.71 7.62
C GLY A 56 17.45 -6.80 6.53
N GLN A 57 16.69 -6.48 5.49
CA GLN A 57 17.11 -5.61 4.39
C GLN A 57 16.83 -4.14 4.71
N CYS A 58 17.72 -3.27 4.24
CA CYS A 58 17.50 -1.84 4.32
C CYS A 58 16.68 -1.36 3.13
N HIS A 59 15.73 -0.47 3.40
CA HIS A 59 14.91 0.15 2.38
C HIS A 59 14.84 1.65 2.61
N ASP A 60 15.22 2.40 1.58
CA ASP A 60 15.00 3.85 1.55
C ASP A 60 13.54 4.15 1.21
N LEU A 61 13.04 5.24 1.80
CA LEU A 61 11.73 5.78 1.51
C LEU A 61 11.86 6.81 0.38
N ASP A 62 11.05 6.65 -0.66
CA ASP A 62 10.99 7.63 -1.76
C ASP A 62 10.49 9.01 -1.27
N THR A 63 9.69 9.03 -0.21
CA THR A 63 9.19 10.23 0.43
C THR A 63 9.49 10.19 1.92
N PRO A 64 10.07 11.25 2.51
CA PRO A 64 10.30 11.33 3.94
C PRO A 64 9.01 11.13 4.74
N ALA A 65 9.06 10.29 5.76
CA ALA A 65 7.90 9.97 6.60
C ALA A 65 7.95 10.69 7.95
N HIS A 66 6.81 11.19 8.41
CA HIS A 66 6.65 11.93 9.66
C HIS A 66 5.83 11.17 10.70
N SER A 67 5.12 10.11 10.30
CA SER A 67 4.50 9.17 11.22
C SER A 67 4.44 7.76 10.65
N ALA A 68 4.18 6.79 11.51
CA ALA A 68 4.04 5.39 11.13
C ALA A 68 2.99 4.69 11.99
N ILE A 69 2.41 3.63 11.43
CA ILE A 69 1.53 2.70 12.12
C ILE A 69 2.01 1.28 11.82
N ASN A 70 2.33 0.53 12.88
CA ASN A 70 2.65 -0.89 12.83
C ASN A 70 1.52 -1.67 13.50
N LEU A 71 0.77 -2.42 12.70
CA LEU A 71 -0.26 -3.36 13.15
C LEU A 71 0.21 -4.82 13.06
N SER A 72 1.48 -5.04 12.72
CA SER A 72 2.11 -6.35 12.62
C SER A 72 2.79 -6.75 13.93
N ASP A 73 3.21 -8.02 13.99
CA ASP A 73 4.05 -8.55 15.07
C ASP A 73 5.54 -8.28 14.86
N ALA A 74 5.94 -7.69 13.72
CA ALA A 74 7.34 -7.36 13.44
C ALA A 74 7.79 -6.11 14.19
N THR A 75 9.10 -6.01 14.43
CA THR A 75 9.74 -4.79 14.90
C THR A 75 10.40 -4.07 13.71
N VAL A 76 10.31 -2.76 13.63
CA VAL A 76 10.93 -2.00 12.54
C VAL A 76 11.91 -0.97 13.10
N GLU A 77 13.16 -1.04 12.67
CA GLU A 77 14.14 0.01 12.90
C GLU A 77 13.93 1.10 11.85
N VAL A 78 13.83 2.36 12.29
CA VAL A 78 13.52 3.50 11.45
C VAL A 78 14.64 4.53 11.59
N TYR A 79 15.24 4.90 10.47
CA TYR A 79 16.43 5.73 10.42
C TYR A 79 16.11 7.11 9.84
N LEU A 80 16.90 8.08 10.28
CA LEU A 80 16.78 9.49 9.92
C LEU A 80 17.69 9.88 8.76
N ASP A 81 18.36 8.89 8.17
CA ASP A 81 19.23 9.00 7.02
C ASP A 81 18.93 7.84 6.06
N THR A 82 19.42 7.92 4.82
CA THR A 82 19.32 6.85 3.84
C THR A 82 20.30 5.71 4.18
N ASP A 83 20.18 4.58 3.48
CA ASP A 83 21.00 3.39 3.68
C ASP A 83 20.95 2.78 5.10
N CYS A 84 19.91 3.10 5.90
CA CYS A 84 19.77 2.66 7.29
C CYS A 84 20.97 3.04 8.16
N ARG A 85 21.52 4.24 7.93
CA ARG A 85 22.60 4.78 8.76
C ARG A 85 22.01 5.36 10.04
N PRO A 86 22.50 4.95 11.22
CA PRO A 86 22.11 5.59 12.46
C PRO A 86 22.70 7.00 12.54
N GLY A 87 22.03 7.85 13.31
CA GLY A 87 22.40 9.24 13.53
C GLY A 87 21.40 10.24 12.98
N VAL A 88 21.63 11.52 13.28
CA VAL A 88 20.86 12.63 12.70
C VAL A 88 21.77 13.43 11.78
N PRO A 89 21.42 13.57 10.48
CA PRO A 89 22.21 14.36 9.55
C PRO A 89 22.52 15.77 10.07
N GLY A 90 23.78 16.17 10.00
CA GLY A 90 24.23 17.49 10.46
C GLY A 90 24.36 17.65 11.98
N THR A 91 24.28 16.57 12.75
CA THR A 91 24.49 16.58 14.20
C THR A 91 25.63 15.64 14.60
N PRO A 92 26.21 15.78 15.82
CA PRO A 92 27.20 14.85 16.32
C PRO A 92 26.61 13.53 16.86
N ARG A 93 25.29 13.31 16.76
CA ARG A 93 24.65 12.06 17.19
C ARG A 93 24.67 11.08 16.02
N ASP A 94 25.47 10.03 16.15
CA ASP A 94 25.73 9.00 15.13
C ASP A 94 25.06 7.65 15.43
N ASP A 95 24.33 7.56 16.54
CA ASP A 95 23.71 6.33 17.04
C ASP A 95 22.18 6.38 17.10
N LEU A 96 21.56 7.46 16.62
CA LEU A 96 20.13 7.66 16.75
C LEU A 96 19.33 6.95 15.65
N TYR A 97 18.35 6.15 16.07
CA TYR A 97 17.29 5.60 15.23
C TYR A 97 16.06 5.35 16.11
N PHE A 98 14.90 5.17 15.50
CA PHE A 98 13.66 4.82 16.20
C PHE A 98 13.40 3.33 16.07
N VAL A 99 12.80 2.73 17.11
CA VAL A 99 12.32 1.35 17.06
C VAL A 99 10.80 1.39 17.15
N LEU A 100 10.15 1.01 16.05
CA LEU A 100 8.72 0.86 15.99
C LEU A 100 8.37 -0.60 16.33
N GLN A 101 7.92 -0.80 17.56
CA GLN A 101 7.53 -2.12 18.07
C GLN A 101 6.23 -2.61 17.41
N ALA A 102 5.91 -3.88 17.65
CA ALA A 102 4.63 -4.47 17.25
C ALA A 102 3.44 -3.67 17.83
N HIS A 103 2.35 -3.56 17.05
CA HIS A 103 1.10 -2.90 17.45
C HIS A 103 1.27 -1.48 17.98
N TYR A 104 2.19 -0.72 17.40
CA TYR A 104 2.54 0.64 17.83
C TYR A 104 2.37 1.66 16.71
N SER A 105 1.99 2.88 17.05
CA SER A 105 1.98 4.03 16.15
C SER A 105 2.72 5.21 16.77
N GLY A 106 3.35 6.02 15.93
CA GLY A 106 4.19 7.12 16.40
C GLY A 106 4.36 8.24 15.38
N VAL A 107 4.73 9.41 15.90
CA VAL A 107 5.14 10.58 15.13
C VAL A 107 6.63 10.79 15.36
N PHE A 108 7.37 11.06 14.29
CA PHE A 108 8.82 11.24 14.36
C PHE A 108 9.18 12.72 14.54
N ALA A 109 10.11 13.00 15.46
CA ALA A 109 10.62 14.35 15.68
C ALA A 109 11.48 14.85 14.50
N TYR A 110 12.09 13.91 13.78
CA TYR A 110 12.83 14.11 12.54
C TYR A 110 12.26 13.16 11.49
N PRO A 111 12.23 13.54 10.20
CA PRO A 111 11.66 12.68 9.19
C PRO A 111 12.44 11.37 9.06
N ALA A 112 11.72 10.26 8.99
CA ALA A 112 12.27 8.96 8.64
C ALA A 112 12.57 8.91 7.14
N LEU A 113 13.76 8.42 6.80
CA LEU A 113 14.26 8.34 5.42
C LEU A 113 14.55 6.91 4.97
N SER A 114 14.79 5.98 5.90
CA SER A 114 14.93 4.57 5.59
C SER A 114 14.48 3.70 6.76
N TYR A 115 14.28 2.41 6.52
CA TYR A 115 13.83 1.46 7.53
C TYR A 115 14.42 0.06 7.30
N ARG A 116 14.37 -0.75 8.37
CA ARG A 116 14.74 -2.16 8.33
C ARG A 116 13.80 -2.98 9.20
N VAL A 117 13.19 -3.99 8.60
CA VAL A 117 12.28 -4.91 9.31
C VAL A 117 13.10 -5.94 10.08
N ARG A 118 12.72 -6.17 11.33
CA ARG A 118 13.26 -7.18 12.25
C ARG A 118 12.14 -8.16 12.60
N VAL A 119 12.36 -9.43 12.28
CA VAL A 119 11.48 -10.57 12.60
C VAL A 119 12.07 -11.40 13.73
#